data_AF-A0A931KK72-F1
#
_entry.id   AF-A0A931KK72-F1
#
_cell.length_a   1.000
_cell.length_b   1.000
_cell.length_c   1.000
_cell.angle_alpha   90.00
_cell.angle_beta   90.00
_cell.angle_gamma   90.00
#
_symmetry.space_group_name_H-M   'P 1'
#
loop_
_entity.id
_entity.type
_entity.pdbx_description
1 polymer ?
#
loop_
_entity_poly.entity_id
_entity_poly.type
_entity_poly.pdbx_seq_one_letter_code
_entity_poly.pdbx_strand_id
1 'polypeptide(L)'
;MANWSNRNAAVSRRLVLAFLCVWANVAGAADITENFDNVTDLASKGWFMKNLSDPLGVTGWFQGNADLYVFDAQAGPVNSYLAANFENVADVGTISNWAITPTNVYHNGDTFSFWTRTETASEWGDRMEVRMSTNGASVDTGSTALSVGDFSTLLLSINPDMVTTGYPDDWTKYTITLSGLAGATTGRIAFRYFVTDAGPNGDFGNYIGIDTLQITTVPEPSTYALAAIGVLIAGVSGRRRRKFRITRGEA
;
A
#
# COMPACT_ATOMS: atom_id res chain seq x y z
N MET A 1 43.42 -33.45 66.38
CA MET A 1 44.18 -33.50 65.12
C MET A 1 43.24 -34.06 64.07
N ALA A 2 42.60 -33.19 63.29
CA ALA A 2 41.66 -33.59 62.23
C ALA A 2 42.30 -33.25 60.88
N ASN A 3 42.57 -34.29 60.08
CA ASN A 3 43.04 -34.16 58.71
C ASN A 3 41.86 -33.85 57.79
N TRP A 4 42.01 -32.81 56.99
CA TRP A 4 41.00 -32.26 56.09
C TRP A 4 40.98 -33.03 54.77
N SER A 5 39.78 -33.34 54.28
CA SER A 5 39.51 -34.19 53.13
C SER A 5 39.32 -33.41 51.82
N ASN A 6 39.75 -34.10 50.77
CA ASN A 6 39.47 -34.04 49.34
C ASN A 6 38.52 -33.00 48.71
N ARG A 7 39.06 -32.50 47.59
CA ARG A 7 38.48 -31.77 46.46
C ARG A 7 37.20 -32.42 45.93
N ASN A 8 36.21 -31.61 45.58
CA ASN A 8 35.21 -31.93 44.56
C ASN A 8 35.02 -30.72 43.64
N ALA A 9 35.31 -30.94 42.36
CA ALA A 9 35.17 -29.97 41.29
C ALA A 9 33.69 -29.80 40.91
N ALA A 10 33.19 -28.57 40.92
CA ALA A 10 31.89 -28.23 40.35
C ALA A 10 32.11 -27.64 38.94
N VAL A 11 31.76 -28.41 37.92
CA VAL A 11 31.72 -27.97 36.52
C VAL A 11 30.50 -27.04 36.35
N SER A 12 30.74 -25.75 36.14
CA SER A 12 29.68 -24.77 35.86
C SER A 12 29.23 -24.88 34.40
N ARG A 13 28.04 -25.45 34.15
CA ARG A 13 27.36 -25.36 32.85
C ARG A 13 26.87 -23.93 32.63
N ARG A 14 27.52 -23.18 31.73
CA ARG A 14 26.99 -21.92 31.21
C ARG A 14 26.08 -22.24 30.02
N LEU A 15 24.77 -22.06 30.17
CA LEU A 15 23.87 -21.93 29.02
C LEU A 15 24.12 -20.56 28.38
N VAL A 16 24.54 -20.55 27.13
CA VAL A 16 24.55 -19.35 26.29
C VAL A 16 23.25 -19.38 25.48
N LEU A 17 22.27 -18.54 25.82
CA LEU A 17 21.15 -18.26 24.94
C LEU A 17 21.65 -17.35 23.82
N ALA A 18 21.76 -17.89 22.61
CA ALA A 18 21.94 -17.08 21.42
C ALA A 18 20.57 -16.46 21.06
N PHE A 19 20.40 -15.16 21.31
CA PHE A 19 19.30 -14.39 20.75
C PHE A 19 19.57 -14.16 19.26
N LEU A 20 18.95 -14.97 18.40
CA LEU A 20 18.76 -14.61 17.00
C LEU A 20 17.74 -13.47 16.95
N CYS A 21 18.22 -12.23 16.89
CA CYS A 21 17.39 -11.11 16.44
C CYS A 21 17.18 -11.27 14.93
N VAL A 22 16.13 -11.99 14.54
CA VAL A 22 15.56 -11.86 13.20
C VAL A 22 14.92 -10.47 13.16
N TRP A 23 15.56 -9.54 12.44
CA TRP A 23 14.95 -8.25 12.13
C TRP A 23 13.86 -8.50 11.10
N ALA A 24 12.65 -8.79 11.55
CA ALA A 24 11.47 -8.56 10.73
C ALA A 24 11.35 -7.04 10.59
N ASN A 25 11.51 -6.50 9.38
CA ASN A 25 11.05 -5.15 9.07
C ASN A 25 9.53 -5.17 9.20
N VAL A 26 9.02 -5.00 10.43
CA VAL A 26 7.60 -4.76 10.66
C VAL A 26 7.35 -3.36 10.13
N ALA A 27 6.78 -3.26 8.93
CA ALA A 27 6.32 -1.98 8.41
C ALA A 27 5.39 -1.36 9.45
N GLY A 28 5.65 -0.11 9.85
CA GLY A 28 4.71 0.67 10.64
C GLY A 28 3.68 1.33 9.71
N ALA A 29 2.59 1.83 10.29
CA ALA A 29 1.68 2.69 9.55
C ALA A 29 2.45 3.93 9.08
N ALA A 30 2.45 4.18 7.77
CA ALA A 30 3.14 5.29 7.16
C ALA A 30 2.27 5.95 6.09
N ASP A 31 2.35 7.27 6.01
CA ASP A 31 1.81 8.00 4.86
C ASP A 31 2.65 7.68 3.63
N ILE A 32 1.99 7.46 2.50
CA ILE A 32 2.65 7.20 1.21
C ILE A 32 2.19 8.25 0.23
N THR A 33 3.13 8.82 -0.51
CA THR A 33 2.84 9.66 -1.67
C THR A 33 3.62 9.11 -2.85
N GLU A 34 2.92 8.85 -3.96
CA GLU A 34 3.53 8.42 -5.21
C GLU A 34 2.93 9.23 -6.37
N ASN A 35 3.77 10.04 -7.00
CA ASN A 35 3.41 10.88 -8.15
C ASN A 35 3.79 10.20 -9.48
N PHE A 36 4.40 9.00 -9.43
CA PHE A 36 4.79 8.24 -10.62
C PHE A 36 5.73 8.99 -11.57
N ASP A 37 6.57 9.87 -11.01
CA ASP A 37 7.64 10.59 -11.73
C ASP A 37 8.54 9.63 -12.52
N ASN A 38 8.77 8.44 -11.98
CA ASN A 38 9.47 7.36 -12.67
C ASN A 38 8.88 5.99 -12.27
N VAL A 39 8.16 5.36 -13.19
CA VAL A 39 7.54 4.05 -13.02
C VAL A 39 8.58 2.93 -12.89
N THR A 40 9.77 3.08 -13.48
CA THR A 40 10.82 2.04 -13.40
C THR A 40 11.36 1.84 -11.99
N ASP A 41 11.24 2.85 -11.13
CA ASP A 41 11.79 2.82 -9.78
C ASP A 41 10.80 2.27 -8.76
N LEU A 42 9.54 2.04 -9.13
CA LEU A 42 8.49 1.61 -8.20
C LEU A 42 8.81 0.28 -7.51
N ALA A 43 9.44 -0.66 -8.23
CA ALA A 43 9.89 -1.92 -7.63
C ALA A 43 10.89 -1.68 -6.48
N SER A 44 11.80 -0.71 -6.63
CA SER A 44 12.74 -0.34 -5.56
C SER A 44 12.05 0.35 -4.37
N LYS A 45 10.90 1.01 -4.62
CA LYS A 45 10.02 1.60 -3.60
C LYS A 45 9.08 0.57 -2.96
N GLY A 46 9.14 -0.70 -3.36
CA GLY A 46 8.36 -1.80 -2.75
C GLY A 46 7.02 -2.09 -3.43
N TRP A 47 6.75 -1.48 -4.58
CA TRP A 47 5.61 -1.85 -5.42
C TRP A 47 5.83 -3.21 -6.08
N PHE A 48 4.72 -3.87 -6.43
CA PHE A 48 4.74 -5.09 -7.22
C PHE A 48 3.77 -4.97 -8.38
N MET A 49 4.22 -5.36 -9.58
CA MET A 49 3.41 -5.31 -10.79
C MET A 49 3.29 -6.70 -11.40
N LYS A 50 2.08 -7.07 -11.82
CA LYS A 50 1.82 -8.37 -12.43
C LYS A 50 0.65 -8.28 -13.41
N ASN A 51 0.93 -8.62 -14.66
CA ASN A 51 -0.10 -8.78 -15.68
C ASN A 51 -0.57 -10.25 -15.70
N LEU A 52 -1.84 -10.47 -15.36
CA LEU A 52 -2.55 -11.76 -15.43
C LEU A 52 -3.57 -11.79 -16.59
N SER A 53 -3.48 -10.85 -17.53
CA SER A 53 -4.37 -10.78 -18.68
C SER A 53 -4.28 -12.04 -19.54
N ASP A 54 -5.38 -12.38 -20.20
CA ASP A 54 -5.50 -13.59 -21.01
C ASP A 54 -6.35 -13.33 -22.27
N PRO A 55 -5.82 -13.57 -23.49
CA PRO A 55 -4.41 -13.91 -23.78
C PRO A 55 -3.46 -12.78 -23.39
N LEU A 56 -2.28 -13.11 -22.87
CA LEU A 56 -1.31 -12.12 -22.42
C LEU A 56 -0.83 -11.24 -23.59
N GLY A 57 -1.00 -9.92 -23.44
CA GLY A 57 -0.56 -8.92 -24.40
C GLY A 57 0.91 -8.53 -24.28
N VAL A 58 1.26 -7.41 -24.91
CA VAL A 58 2.64 -6.91 -25.00
C VAL A 58 2.96 -5.83 -23.97
N THR A 59 1.94 -5.25 -23.33
CA THR A 59 2.10 -4.23 -22.29
C THR A 59 1.72 -4.75 -20.90
N GLY A 60 2.00 -3.91 -19.91
CA GLY A 60 1.58 -4.06 -18.53
C GLY A 60 1.24 -2.68 -17.97
N TRP A 61 1.65 -2.40 -16.72
CA TRP A 61 1.74 -1.03 -16.24
C TRP A 61 3.05 -0.40 -16.73
N PHE A 62 2.99 0.83 -17.25
CA PHE A 62 4.14 1.53 -17.83
C PHE A 62 4.10 3.03 -17.52
N GLN A 63 5.18 3.75 -17.87
CA GLN A 63 5.24 5.20 -17.73
C GLN A 63 4.22 5.87 -18.63
N GLY A 64 3.60 6.96 -18.17
CA GLY A 64 2.76 7.81 -19.00
C GLY A 64 3.38 8.15 -20.36
N ASN A 65 2.54 8.39 -21.35
CA ASN A 65 2.98 8.72 -22.69
C ASN A 65 2.95 10.24 -22.86
N ALA A 66 4.07 10.85 -23.24
CA ALA A 66 4.16 12.31 -23.41
C ALA A 66 3.54 12.81 -24.72
N ASP A 67 2.80 11.96 -25.44
CA ASP A 67 2.27 12.28 -26.76
C ASP A 67 0.99 13.11 -26.64
N LEU A 68 0.83 14.06 -27.56
CA LEU A 68 -0.25 15.06 -27.58
C LEU A 68 -1.65 14.44 -27.71
N TYR A 69 -1.73 13.15 -28.08
CA TYR A 69 -2.98 12.46 -28.37
C TYR A 69 -3.54 11.65 -27.19
N VAL A 70 -2.84 11.56 -26.06
CA VAL A 70 -3.31 10.83 -24.88
C VAL A 70 -3.79 11.84 -23.82
N PHE A 71 -2.91 12.25 -22.90
CA PHE A 71 -3.13 13.36 -21.97
C PHE A 71 -1.85 13.60 -21.14
N ASP A 72 -1.68 14.84 -20.69
CA ASP A 72 -0.63 15.20 -19.73
C ASP A 72 -0.95 14.63 -18.33
N ALA A 73 0.10 14.43 -17.52
CA ALA A 73 0.02 14.08 -16.11
C ALA A 73 -0.89 15.04 -15.34
N GLN A 74 -1.51 14.54 -14.26
CA GLN A 74 -2.32 15.35 -13.37
C GLN A 74 -1.46 16.36 -12.62
N ALA A 75 -0.25 15.95 -12.24
CA ALA A 75 0.77 16.79 -11.64
C ALA A 75 2.18 16.31 -12.02
N GLY A 76 3.15 17.23 -12.04
CA GLY A 76 4.54 16.90 -12.37
C GLY A 76 4.87 17.01 -13.87
N PRO A 77 5.98 16.40 -14.32
CA PRO A 77 6.33 16.29 -15.75
C PRO A 77 5.19 15.72 -16.60
N VAL A 78 5.15 16.05 -17.89
CA VAL A 78 4.06 15.68 -18.80
C VAL A 78 3.69 14.17 -18.77
N ASN A 79 4.68 13.30 -18.57
CA ASN A 79 4.46 11.86 -18.54
C ASN A 79 4.50 11.22 -17.15
N SER A 80 4.55 11.99 -16.05
CA SER A 80 4.63 11.47 -14.67
C SER A 80 3.30 10.93 -14.16
N TYR A 81 2.86 9.82 -14.74
CA TYR A 81 1.71 9.07 -14.28
C TYR A 81 1.90 7.59 -14.61
N LEU A 82 1.18 6.72 -13.90
CA LEU A 82 1.16 5.28 -14.15
C LEU A 82 0.10 4.96 -15.22
N ALA A 83 0.48 4.26 -16.28
CA ALA A 83 -0.38 4.01 -17.43
C ALA A 83 -0.60 2.53 -17.71
N ALA A 84 -1.75 2.19 -18.27
CA ALA A 84 -2.05 0.90 -18.88
C ALA A 84 -2.98 1.10 -20.09
N ASN A 85 -2.96 0.17 -21.03
CA ASN A 85 -3.78 0.23 -22.24
C ASN A 85 -4.34 -1.13 -22.66
N PHE A 86 -5.20 -1.15 -23.68
CA PHE A 86 -5.84 -2.35 -24.22
C PHE A 86 -4.84 -3.45 -24.64
N GLU A 87 -3.62 -3.09 -25.01
CA GLU A 87 -2.54 -4.02 -25.38
C GLU A 87 -2.00 -4.88 -24.21
N ASN A 88 -2.62 -4.77 -23.03
CA ASN A 88 -2.44 -5.73 -21.95
C ASN A 88 -2.96 -7.13 -22.35
N VAL A 89 -3.83 -7.21 -23.36
CA VAL A 89 -4.31 -8.43 -24.02
C VAL A 89 -3.84 -8.45 -25.48
N ALA A 90 -3.49 -9.64 -26.01
CA ALA A 90 -2.95 -9.79 -27.37
C ALA A 90 -4.00 -9.77 -28.50
N ASP A 91 -5.25 -10.13 -28.21
CA ASP A 91 -6.36 -10.20 -29.17
C ASP A 91 -7.66 -9.82 -28.45
N VAL A 92 -8.73 -10.63 -28.51
CA VAL A 92 -9.92 -10.47 -27.67
C VAL A 92 -9.74 -11.26 -26.37
N GLY A 93 -9.92 -10.61 -25.22
CA GLY A 93 -9.72 -11.28 -23.94
C GLY A 93 -10.08 -10.46 -22.72
N THR A 94 -9.47 -10.82 -21.59
CA THR A 94 -9.68 -10.12 -20.32
C THR A 94 -8.39 -9.51 -19.83
N ILE A 95 -8.38 -8.18 -19.70
CA ILE A 95 -7.32 -7.45 -19.02
C ILE A 95 -7.41 -7.74 -17.52
N SER A 96 -6.29 -8.07 -16.89
CA SER A 96 -6.16 -8.23 -15.43
C SER A 96 -4.75 -7.83 -15.02
N ASN A 97 -4.51 -6.53 -14.99
CA ASN A 97 -3.17 -5.98 -14.75
C ASN A 97 -3.10 -5.27 -13.40
N TRP A 98 -2.17 -5.70 -12.55
CA TRP A 98 -2.11 -5.34 -11.14
C TRP A 98 -0.91 -4.44 -10.82
N ALA A 99 -1.16 -3.33 -10.13
CA ALA A 99 -0.15 -2.49 -9.50
C ALA A 99 -0.43 -2.44 -8.00
N ILE A 100 0.46 -3.08 -7.23
CA ILE A 100 0.28 -3.33 -5.80
C ILE A 100 1.20 -2.39 -5.02
N THR A 101 0.63 -1.64 -4.07
CA THR A 101 1.38 -0.71 -3.22
C THR A 101 2.41 -1.44 -2.35
N PRO A 102 3.39 -0.72 -1.78
CA PRO A 102 4.21 -1.22 -0.67
C PRO A 102 3.37 -1.76 0.50
N THR A 103 3.92 -2.69 1.28
CA THR A 103 3.29 -3.17 2.51
C THR A 103 3.18 -2.03 3.51
N ASN A 104 2.01 -1.91 4.14
CA ASN A 104 1.74 -0.92 5.17
C ASN A 104 0.92 -1.54 6.32
N VAL A 105 0.78 -0.81 7.42
CA VAL A 105 -0.20 -1.12 8.47
C VAL A 105 -1.36 -0.15 8.33
N TYR A 106 -2.54 -0.70 8.10
CA TYR A 106 -3.77 0.05 7.88
C TYR A 106 -4.69 -0.02 9.09
N HIS A 107 -5.43 1.07 9.29
CA HIS A 107 -6.43 1.25 10.34
C HIS A 107 -7.77 1.69 9.74
N ASN A 108 -8.85 1.50 10.51
CA ASN A 108 -10.13 2.09 10.15
C ASN A 108 -10.03 3.62 10.24
N GLY A 109 -10.42 4.32 9.18
CA GLY A 109 -10.31 5.78 9.06
C GLY A 109 -9.14 6.25 8.21
N ASP A 110 -8.15 5.40 7.93
CA ASP A 110 -7.10 5.70 6.94
C ASP A 110 -7.73 6.01 5.58
N THR A 111 -7.10 6.89 4.82
CA THR A 111 -7.60 7.27 3.48
C THR A 111 -6.63 6.88 2.39
N PHE A 112 -7.15 6.28 1.32
CA PHE A 112 -6.45 6.00 0.08
C PHE A 112 -7.05 6.88 -1.02
N SER A 113 -6.29 7.81 -1.58
CA SER A 113 -6.76 8.71 -2.63
C SER A 113 -5.81 8.77 -3.81
N PHE A 114 -6.35 8.96 -5.01
CA PHE A 114 -5.60 9.00 -6.25
C PHE A 114 -6.43 9.72 -7.32
N TRP A 115 -5.78 10.14 -8.39
CA TRP A 115 -6.42 10.66 -9.58
C TRP A 115 -6.38 9.61 -10.69
N THR A 116 -7.43 9.53 -11.48
CA THR A 116 -7.44 8.71 -12.68
C THR A 116 -8.25 9.35 -13.80
N ARG A 117 -7.93 8.96 -15.04
CA ARG A 117 -8.71 9.26 -16.23
C ARG A 117 -8.48 8.23 -17.32
N THR A 118 -9.38 8.19 -18.29
CA THR A 118 -9.15 7.66 -19.65
C THR A 118 -8.91 8.82 -20.62
N GLU A 119 -8.78 8.52 -21.91
CA GLU A 119 -8.70 9.50 -22.99
C GLU A 119 -9.99 10.31 -23.11
N THR A 120 -9.86 11.59 -23.48
CA THR A 120 -11.01 12.48 -23.70
C THR A 120 -11.95 11.90 -24.75
N ALA A 121 -13.24 11.82 -24.43
CA ALA A 121 -14.26 11.22 -25.31
C ALA A 121 -13.94 9.79 -25.77
N SER A 122 -13.27 8.97 -24.94
CA SER A 122 -13.06 7.55 -25.20
C SER A 122 -14.39 6.86 -25.55
N GLU A 123 -14.40 6.11 -26.66
CA GLU A 123 -15.57 5.34 -27.10
C GLU A 123 -15.63 3.95 -26.45
N TRP A 124 -14.54 3.52 -25.81
CA TRP A 124 -14.40 2.22 -25.15
C TRP A 124 -14.46 2.36 -23.63
N GLY A 125 -15.26 1.50 -22.99
CA GLY A 125 -15.40 1.48 -21.54
C GLY A 125 -14.19 0.87 -20.84
N ASP A 126 -13.46 1.67 -20.07
CA ASP A 126 -12.44 1.19 -19.13
C ASP A 126 -13.04 0.86 -17.76
N ARG A 127 -12.43 -0.06 -17.01
CA ARG A 127 -12.79 -0.36 -15.62
C ARG A 127 -11.56 -0.56 -14.75
N MET A 128 -11.57 0.08 -13.58
CA MET A 128 -10.55 -0.09 -12.55
C MET A 128 -11.16 -0.55 -11.24
N GLU A 129 -10.57 -1.58 -10.65
CA GLU A 129 -10.86 -1.99 -9.28
C GLU A 129 -9.72 -1.54 -8.36
N VAL A 130 -10.08 -1.10 -7.16
CA VAL A 130 -9.14 -0.95 -6.03
C VAL A 130 -9.44 -2.07 -5.04
N ARG A 131 -8.44 -2.89 -4.75
CA ARG A 131 -8.58 -4.09 -3.92
C ARG A 131 -7.57 -4.11 -2.79
N MET A 132 -7.92 -4.74 -1.67
CA MET A 132 -7.06 -4.87 -0.50
C MET A 132 -6.79 -6.33 -0.19
N SER A 133 -5.53 -6.60 0.15
CA SER A 133 -5.12 -7.80 0.87
C SER A 133 -4.79 -7.45 2.31
N THR A 134 -5.34 -8.22 3.24
CA THR A 134 -5.00 -8.18 4.67
C THR A 134 -3.99 -9.26 5.06
N ASN A 135 -3.44 -9.98 4.08
CA ASN A 135 -2.48 -11.07 4.28
C ASN A 135 -1.03 -10.55 4.31
N GLY A 136 -0.74 -9.62 5.23
CA GLY A 136 0.61 -9.13 5.46
C GLY A 136 1.26 -8.53 4.21
N ALA A 137 2.43 -9.06 3.83
CA ALA A 137 3.20 -8.59 2.67
C ALA A 137 2.83 -9.27 1.34
N SER A 138 1.76 -10.07 1.29
CA SER A 138 1.38 -10.88 0.13
C SER A 138 1.22 -10.04 -1.15
N VAL A 139 1.65 -10.64 -2.26
CA VAL A 139 1.45 -10.14 -3.62
C VAL A 139 0.71 -11.17 -4.48
N ASP A 140 0.06 -12.15 -3.86
CA ASP A 140 -0.65 -13.21 -4.57
C ASP A 140 -1.99 -12.68 -5.11
N THR A 141 -2.04 -12.50 -6.42
CA THR A 141 -3.24 -12.10 -7.17
C THR A 141 -3.95 -13.28 -7.84
N GLY A 142 -3.52 -14.52 -7.54
CA GLY A 142 -3.98 -15.74 -8.18
C GLY A 142 -3.24 -16.08 -9.47
N SER A 143 -3.88 -16.94 -10.28
CA SER A 143 -3.27 -17.59 -11.46
C SER A 143 -4.03 -17.37 -12.78
N THR A 144 -5.20 -16.74 -12.78
CA THR A 144 -6.00 -16.48 -13.98
C THR A 144 -6.41 -15.02 -14.08
N ALA A 145 -6.82 -14.58 -15.28
CA ALA A 145 -7.33 -13.23 -15.49
C ALA A 145 -8.51 -12.88 -14.57
N LEU A 146 -9.31 -13.86 -14.13
CA LEU A 146 -10.45 -13.64 -13.24
C LEU A 146 -10.11 -13.73 -11.75
N SER A 147 -9.04 -14.44 -11.39
CA SER A 147 -8.65 -14.64 -9.99
C SER A 147 -8.18 -13.35 -9.33
N VAL A 148 -8.32 -13.28 -8.00
CA VAL A 148 -7.92 -12.12 -7.18
C VAL A 148 -6.92 -12.48 -6.08
N GLY A 149 -6.62 -13.77 -5.90
CA GLY A 149 -5.75 -14.27 -4.83
C GLY A 149 -6.15 -13.71 -3.46
N ASP A 150 -5.18 -13.14 -2.75
CA ASP A 150 -5.37 -12.55 -1.43
C ASP A 150 -6.05 -11.16 -1.47
N PHE A 151 -6.22 -10.54 -2.64
CA PHE A 151 -6.85 -9.23 -2.83
C PHE A 151 -8.38 -9.33 -2.94
N SER A 152 -8.98 -10.08 -2.02
CA SER A 152 -10.40 -10.44 -2.03
C SER A 152 -11.34 -9.31 -1.58
N THR A 153 -10.83 -8.32 -0.83
CA THR A 153 -11.62 -7.15 -0.42
C THR A 153 -11.66 -6.12 -1.54
N LEU A 154 -12.82 -5.93 -2.17
CA LEU A 154 -13.06 -4.85 -3.13
C LEU A 154 -13.36 -3.55 -2.38
N LEU A 155 -12.51 -2.53 -2.55
CA LEU A 155 -12.67 -1.21 -1.93
C LEU A 155 -13.42 -0.24 -2.85
N LEU A 156 -13.18 -0.29 -4.16
CA LEU A 156 -13.80 0.56 -5.15
C LEU A 156 -13.83 -0.16 -6.51
N SER A 157 -14.88 0.06 -7.29
CA SER A 157 -14.92 -0.27 -8.72
C SER A 157 -15.40 0.95 -9.49
N ILE A 158 -14.54 1.48 -10.36
CA ILE A 158 -14.85 2.60 -11.25
C ILE A 158 -15.34 2.01 -12.56
N ASN A 159 -16.50 2.47 -13.02
CA ASN A 159 -17.18 1.95 -14.22
C ASN A 159 -17.41 0.41 -14.18
N PRO A 160 -18.10 -0.13 -13.16
CA PRO A 160 -18.26 -1.58 -12.99
C PRO A 160 -18.90 -2.27 -14.20
N ASP A 161 -19.78 -1.56 -14.91
CA ASP A 161 -20.54 -2.04 -16.06
C ASP A 161 -19.86 -1.73 -17.41
N MET A 162 -18.66 -1.12 -17.41
CA MET A 162 -17.88 -0.76 -18.61
C MET A 162 -18.67 0.06 -19.64
N VAL A 163 -19.53 0.97 -19.18
CA VAL A 163 -20.25 1.89 -20.08
C VAL A 163 -19.30 2.97 -20.58
N THR A 164 -19.45 3.41 -21.83
CA THR A 164 -18.53 4.34 -22.51
C THR A 164 -18.18 5.58 -21.68
N THR A 165 -19.17 6.23 -21.06
CA THR A 165 -18.97 7.45 -20.26
C THR A 165 -18.84 7.18 -18.75
N GLY A 166 -18.60 5.92 -18.37
CA GLY A 166 -18.59 5.51 -16.96
C GLY A 166 -17.22 5.65 -16.28
N TYR A 167 -16.14 5.69 -17.06
CA TYR A 167 -14.80 6.02 -16.59
C TYR A 167 -14.55 7.52 -16.84
N PRO A 168 -13.95 8.27 -15.90
CA PRO A 168 -13.73 9.71 -16.09
C PRO A 168 -12.75 9.97 -17.24
N ASP A 169 -13.11 10.87 -18.15
CA ASP A 169 -12.27 11.27 -19.29
C ASP A 169 -11.50 12.58 -19.04
N ASP A 170 -11.64 13.14 -17.84
CA ASP A 170 -10.81 14.18 -17.23
C ASP A 170 -10.25 13.69 -15.89
N TRP A 171 -9.07 14.18 -15.48
CA TRP A 171 -8.46 13.81 -14.20
C TRP A 171 -9.45 13.99 -13.04
N THR A 172 -9.86 12.86 -12.46
CA THR A 172 -10.86 12.82 -11.39
C THR A 172 -10.28 12.15 -10.16
N LYS A 173 -10.44 12.80 -9.00
CA LYS A 173 -9.96 12.28 -7.72
C LYS A 173 -10.97 11.30 -7.11
N TYR A 174 -10.48 10.15 -6.70
CA TYR A 174 -11.20 9.21 -5.84
C TYR A 174 -10.54 9.17 -4.46
N THR A 175 -11.37 9.04 -3.42
CA THR A 175 -10.92 8.88 -2.03
C THR A 175 -11.71 7.75 -1.39
N ILE A 176 -10.99 6.78 -0.84
CA ILE A 176 -11.53 5.63 -0.13
C ILE A 176 -11.15 5.79 1.34
N THR A 177 -12.12 5.76 2.25
CA THR A 177 -11.87 5.65 3.69
C THR A 177 -11.94 4.18 4.08
N LEU A 178 -10.84 3.64 4.62
CA LEU A 178 -10.77 2.25 5.04
C LEU A 178 -11.68 2.01 6.24
N SER A 179 -12.43 0.92 6.20
CA SER A 179 -13.33 0.49 7.27
C SER A 179 -13.46 -1.04 7.27
N GLY A 180 -14.03 -1.60 8.34
CA GLY A 180 -14.26 -3.05 8.45
C GLY A 180 -13.03 -3.88 8.85
N LEU A 181 -11.89 -3.25 9.17
CA LEU A 181 -10.72 -3.95 9.71
C LEU A 181 -10.97 -4.33 11.18
N ALA A 182 -10.54 -5.52 11.59
CA ALA A 182 -10.66 -5.99 12.98
C ALA A 182 -9.74 -5.24 13.96
N GLY A 183 -8.76 -4.49 13.43
CA GLY A 183 -7.77 -3.69 14.15
C GLY A 183 -6.67 -3.25 13.19
N ALA A 184 -5.54 -2.82 13.74
CA ALA A 184 -4.33 -2.55 12.95
C ALA A 184 -3.95 -3.78 12.10
N THR A 185 -3.97 -3.61 10.78
CA THR A 185 -3.86 -4.71 9.82
C THR A 185 -2.71 -4.46 8.86
N THR A 186 -1.70 -5.33 8.89
CA THR A 186 -0.65 -5.32 7.86
C THR A 186 -1.22 -5.85 6.54
N GLY A 187 -1.04 -5.10 5.46
CA GLY A 187 -1.61 -5.45 4.17
C GLY A 187 -1.03 -4.65 3.01
N ARG A 188 -1.66 -4.80 1.86
CA ARG A 188 -1.41 -4.02 0.65
C ARG A 188 -2.72 -3.63 -0.02
N ILE A 189 -2.71 -2.50 -0.71
CA ILE A 189 -3.80 -2.10 -1.60
C ILE A 189 -3.27 -2.23 -3.04
N ALA A 190 -4.15 -2.53 -3.99
CA ALA A 190 -3.78 -2.70 -5.38
C ALA A 190 -4.78 -2.00 -6.29
N PHE A 191 -4.26 -1.37 -7.34
CA PHE A 191 -5.02 -1.07 -8.54
C PHE A 191 -5.04 -2.31 -9.42
N ARG A 192 -6.21 -2.65 -9.94
CA ARG A 192 -6.38 -3.67 -10.97
C ARG A 192 -7.14 -3.05 -12.14
N TYR A 193 -6.45 -2.89 -13.26
CA TYR A 193 -7.12 -2.63 -14.53
C TYR A 193 -7.77 -3.95 -14.96
N PHE A 194 -9.10 -3.99 -14.98
CA PHE A 194 -9.86 -5.23 -15.17
C PHE A 194 -11.01 -5.03 -16.15
N VAL A 195 -10.77 -5.36 -17.40
CA VAL A 195 -11.72 -5.15 -18.50
C VAL A 195 -11.92 -6.48 -19.23
N THR A 196 -13.17 -6.92 -19.35
CA THR A 196 -13.52 -8.12 -20.12
C THR A 196 -13.85 -7.73 -21.54
N ASP A 197 -13.65 -8.64 -22.50
CA ASP A 197 -13.85 -8.38 -23.93
C ASP A 197 -13.05 -7.17 -24.42
N ALA A 198 -11.77 -7.17 -24.03
CA ALA A 198 -10.81 -6.11 -24.30
C ALA A 198 -9.70 -6.57 -25.23
N GLY A 199 -8.87 -5.62 -25.65
CA GLY A 199 -7.72 -5.82 -26.53
C GLY A 199 -7.98 -5.33 -27.95
N PRO A 200 -7.04 -5.52 -28.89
CA PRO A 200 -7.06 -4.86 -30.20
C PRO A 200 -8.31 -5.10 -31.06
N ASN A 201 -9.01 -6.21 -30.82
CA ASN A 201 -10.24 -6.58 -31.53
C ASN A 201 -11.45 -6.70 -30.59
N GLY A 202 -11.31 -6.30 -29.32
CA GLY A 202 -12.38 -6.35 -28.31
C GLY A 202 -13.24 -5.09 -28.33
N ASP A 203 -14.40 -5.17 -27.67
CA ASP A 203 -15.36 -4.07 -27.58
C ASP A 203 -15.03 -3.05 -26.47
N PHE A 204 -14.10 -3.37 -25.56
CA PHE A 204 -13.77 -2.53 -24.39
C PHE A 204 -12.27 -2.32 -24.17
N GLY A 205 -11.96 -1.35 -23.30
CA GLY A 205 -10.60 -0.99 -22.92
C GLY A 205 -9.95 -0.04 -23.92
N ASN A 206 -9.40 1.06 -23.41
CA ASN A 206 -8.62 2.00 -24.20
C ASN A 206 -7.27 2.25 -23.52
N TYR A 207 -7.14 3.36 -22.81
CA TYR A 207 -5.93 3.78 -22.14
C TYR A 207 -6.31 4.49 -20.84
N ILE A 208 -5.71 4.10 -19.72
CA ILE A 208 -5.95 4.74 -18.43
C ILE A 208 -4.67 5.27 -17.80
N GLY A 209 -4.81 6.36 -17.07
CA GLY A 209 -3.76 6.96 -16.25
C GLY A 209 -4.13 6.97 -14.78
N ILE A 210 -3.15 6.78 -13.90
CA ILE A 210 -3.26 6.97 -12.45
C ILE A 210 -2.15 7.92 -12.02
N ASP A 211 -2.49 8.92 -11.24
CA ASP A 211 -1.54 9.91 -10.76
C ASP A 211 -1.84 10.33 -9.31
N THR A 212 -0.83 10.85 -8.63
CA THR A 212 -0.89 11.51 -7.33
C THR A 212 -1.62 10.63 -6.31
N LEU A 213 -1.06 9.44 -6.10
CA LEU A 213 -1.49 8.54 -5.04
C LEU A 213 -1.09 9.14 -3.68
N GLN A 214 -2.04 9.16 -2.76
CA GLN A 214 -1.82 9.48 -1.37
C GLN A 214 -2.52 8.47 -0.45
N ILE A 215 -1.73 7.83 0.41
CA ILE A 215 -2.21 7.07 1.56
C ILE A 215 -1.93 7.93 2.80
N THR A 216 -2.98 8.25 3.55
CA THR A 216 -2.87 8.98 4.82
C THR A 216 -3.35 8.09 5.94
N THR A 217 -2.49 7.92 6.93
CA THR A 217 -2.75 7.12 8.12
C THR A 217 -3.31 8.01 9.23
N VAL A 218 -4.39 7.55 9.86
CA VAL A 218 -4.96 8.23 11.03
C VAL A 218 -4.40 7.55 12.27
N PRO A 219 -3.79 8.29 13.21
CA PRO A 219 -3.31 7.68 14.44
C PRO A 219 -4.47 7.06 15.22
N GLU A 220 -4.31 5.81 15.64
CA GLU A 220 -5.34 5.11 16.44
C GLU A 220 -5.71 5.92 17.70
N PRO A 221 -6.98 5.95 18.13
CA PRO A 221 -7.41 6.60 19.37
C PRO A 221 -6.59 6.16 20.60
N SER A 222 -6.11 4.91 20.62
CA SER A 222 -5.23 4.38 21.67
C SER A 222 -3.84 5.02 21.66
N THR A 223 -3.31 5.39 20.50
CA THR A 223 -2.06 6.15 20.36
C THR A 223 -2.20 7.53 20.98
N TYR A 224 -3.33 8.21 20.73
CA TYR A 224 -3.63 9.48 21.41
C TYR A 224 -3.79 9.30 22.92
N ALA A 225 -4.45 8.22 23.37
CA ALA A 225 -4.61 7.92 24.80
C ALA A 225 -3.27 7.65 25.49
N LEU A 226 -2.37 6.86 24.87
CA LEU A 226 -1.03 6.58 25.39
C LEU A 226 -0.14 7.83 25.39
N ALA A 227 -0.20 8.65 24.35
CA ALA A 227 0.49 9.94 24.30
C ALA A 227 0.01 10.88 25.42
N ALA A 228 -1.31 10.96 25.64
CA ALA A 228 -1.90 11.73 26.72
C ALA A 228 -1.46 11.22 28.11
N ILE A 229 -1.42 9.90 28.32
CA ILE A 229 -0.90 9.29 29.56
C ILE A 229 0.59 9.63 29.74
N GLY A 230 1.39 9.56 28.67
CA GLY A 230 2.80 9.95 28.70
C GLY A 230 3.02 11.40 29.13
N VAL A 231 2.23 12.34 28.59
CA VAL A 231 2.24 13.75 28.98
C VAL A 231 1.82 13.95 30.44
N LEU A 232 0.80 13.22 30.90
CA LEU A 232 0.37 13.25 32.30
C LEU A 232 1.47 12.74 33.25
N ILE A 233 2.13 11.62 32.94
CA ILE A 233 3.24 11.07 33.73
C ILE A 233 4.43 12.04 33.76
N ALA A 234 4.79 12.64 32.63
CA ALA A 234 5.84 13.66 32.54
C ALA A 234 5.50 14.92 33.37
N GLY A 235 4.25 15.37 33.32
CA GLY A 235 3.76 16.49 34.12
C GLY A 235 3.79 16.22 35.64
N VAL A 236 3.42 15.01 36.07
CA VAL A 236 3.45 14.60 37.48
C VAL A 236 4.88 14.44 37.99
N SER A 237 5.78 13.86 37.19
CA SER A 237 7.20 13.69 37.54
C SER A 237 7.96 15.03 37.58
N GLY A 238 7.62 15.99 36.72
CA GLY A 238 8.12 17.37 36.78
C GLY A 238 7.68 18.13 38.04
N ARG A 239 6.43 17.94 38.50
CA ARG A 239 5.93 18.54 39.75
C ARG A 239 6.61 17.97 41.00
N ARG A 240 6.94 16.67 41.02
CA ARG A 240 7.67 16.05 42.15
C ARG A 240 9.10 16.57 42.27
N ARG A 241 9.79 16.83 41.15
CA ARG A 241 11.15 17.40 41.16
C ARG A 241 11.20 18.86 41.66
N ARG A 242 10.15 19.66 41.42
CA ARG A 242 10.07 21.03 41.96
C ARG A 242 9.87 21.08 43.47
N LYS A 243 9.13 20.14 44.06
CA LYS A 243 8.92 20.10 45.52
C LYS A 243 10.18 19.69 46.31
N PHE A 244 11.08 18.91 45.72
CA PHE A 244 12.30 18.45 46.40
C PHE A 244 13.43 19.51 46.42
N ARG A 245 13.30 20.61 45.66
CA ARG A 245 14.33 21.66 45.58
C ARG A 245 14.14 22.80 46.60
N ILE A 246 13.11 22.76 47.43
CA ILE A 246 12.78 23.85 48.37
C ILE A 246 13.22 23.55 49.83
N THR A 247 13.73 22.35 50.15
CA THR A 247 14.11 21.98 51.54
C THR A 247 15.62 21.94 51.84
N ARG A 248 16.46 22.65 51.08
CA ARG A 248 17.86 22.93 51.48
C ARG A 248 18.09 24.42 51.55
N GLY A 249 17.84 24.98 52.73
CA GLY A 249 18.10 26.36 53.09
C GLY A 249 17.59 26.62 54.51
N GLU A 250 18.16 25.92 55.50
CA GLU A 250 18.09 26.30 56.90
C GLU A 250 19.42 26.90 57.35
N ALA A 251 19.28 27.84 58.30
CA ALA A 251 20.27 28.35 59.25
C ALA A 251 21.32 29.35 58.75
#